data_AF-A0A2H5YH23-F1
#
_entry.id   AF-A0A2H5YH23-F1
#
_cell.length_a   1.000
_cell.length_b   1.000
_cell.length_c   1.000
_cell.angle_alpha   90.00
_cell.angle_beta   90.00
_cell.angle_gamma   90.00
#
_symmetry.space_group_name_H-M   'P 1'
#
loop_
_entity.id
_entity.type
_entity.pdbx_description
1 polymer ?
#
loop_
_entity_poly.entity_id
_entity_poly.type
_entity_poly.pdbx_seq_one_letter_code
_entity_poly.pdbx_strand_id
1 'polypeptide(L)' 'MARCLRRLEQACRGQENVMPHLIEAVKAYCTLGEICDVMRDVFGTYQEEAIY' A
#
# COMPACT_ATOMS: atom_id res chain seq x y z
N MET A 1 -0.47 -4.87 -14.23
CA MET A 1 -0.03 -3.74 -13.38
C MET A 1 -1.17 -3.27 -12.46
N ALA A 2 -2.33 -2.81 -12.95
CA ALA A 2 -3.38 -2.27 -12.05
C ALA A 2 -4.16 -3.28 -11.17
N ARG A 3 -4.13 -4.59 -11.45
CA ARG A 3 -4.95 -5.58 -10.71
C ARG A 3 -4.37 -5.96 -9.34
N CYS A 4 -3.05 -6.08 -9.22
CA CYS A 4 -2.37 -6.39 -7.96
C CYS A 4 -2.44 -5.20 -7.00
N LEU A 5 -2.22 -3.97 -7.49
CA LEU A 5 -2.35 -2.75 -6.69
C LEU A 5 -3.77 -2.54 -6.14
N ARG A 6 -4.82 -2.83 -6.93
CA ARG A 6 -6.20 -2.79 -6.42
C ARG A 6 -6.48 -3.82 -5.32
N ARG A 7 -5.88 -5.02 -5.43
CA ARG A 7 -6.01 -6.04 -4.37
C ARG A 7 -5.26 -5.63 -3.12
N LEU A 8 -4.09 -5.02 -3.27
CA LEU A 8 -3.33 -4.43 -2.17
C LEU A 8 -4.17 -3.34 -1.49
N GLU A 9 -4.78 -2.43 -2.25
CA GLU A 9 -5.66 -1.39 -1.72
C GLU A 9 -6.82 -1.98 -0.91
N GLN A 10 -7.51 -2.99 -1.45
CA GLN A 10 -8.59 -3.68 -0.74
C GLN A 10 -8.12 -4.33 0.56
N ALA A 11 -6.98 -5.01 0.53
CA ALA A 11 -6.40 -5.60 1.73
C ALA A 11 -6.01 -4.54 2.77
N CYS A 12 -5.47 -3.39 2.33
CA CYS A 12 -5.14 -2.26 3.20
C CYS A 12 -6.38 -1.59 3.82
N ARG A 13 -7.50 -1.51 3.08
CA ARG A 13 -8.78 -0.97 3.59
C ARG A 13 -9.50 -1.97 4.51
N GLY A 14 -9.21 -3.26 4.34
CA GLY A 14 -9.80 -4.35 5.11
C GLY A 14 -9.00 -4.68 6.38
N GLN A 15 -9.21 -5.90 6.87
CA GLN A 15 -8.45 -6.49 7.99
C GLN A 15 -7.62 -7.70 7.54
N GLU A 16 -7.44 -7.86 6.24
CA GLU A 16 -6.67 -8.96 5.67
C GLU A 16 -5.16 -8.72 5.85
N ASN A 17 -4.39 -9.79 5.87
CA ASN A 17 -2.94 -9.67 5.93
C ASN A 17 -2.43 -9.06 4.60
N VAL A 18 -1.71 -7.94 4.70
CA VAL A 18 -1.20 -7.19 3.54
C VAL A 18 0.02 -7.87 2.90
N MET A 19 0.79 -8.67 3.66
CA MET A 19 2.05 -9.25 3.19
C MET A 19 1.96 -10.10 1.91
N PRO A 20 0.98 -11.01 1.74
CA PRO A 20 0.81 -11.75 0.50
C PRO A 20 0.59 -10.84 -0.72
N HIS A 21 -0.14 -9.73 -0.56
CA HIS A 21 -0.44 -8.80 -1.65
C HIS A 21 0.78 -7.97 -2.05
N LEU A 22 1.66 -7.63 -1.09
CA LEU A 22 2.93 -6.97 -1.36
C LEU A 22 3.86 -7.87 -2.19
N ILE A 23 3.96 -9.16 -1.85
CA ILE A 23 4.77 -10.12 -2.60
C ILE A 23 4.27 -10.23 -4.04
N GLU A 24 2.95 -10.30 -4.24
CA GLU A 24 2.35 -10.36 -5.58
C GLU A 24 2.55 -9.05 -6.38
N ALA A 25 2.54 -7.90 -5.72
CA ALA A 25 2.85 -6.61 -6.36
C ALA A 25 4.31 -6.57 -6.85
N VAL A 26 5.26 -7.01 -6.03
CA VAL A 26 6.68 -7.06 -6.39
C VAL A 26 6.93 -8.08 -7.52
N LYS A 27 6.31 -9.26 -7.46
CA LYS A 27 6.38 -10.26 -8.55
C LYS A 27 5.79 -9.75 -9.86
N ALA A 28 4.80 -8.86 -9.79
CA ALA A 28 4.22 -8.20 -10.94
C ALA A 28 5.06 -7.01 -11.44
N TYR A 29 6.29 -6.84 -10.94
CA TYR A 29 7.19 -5.73 -11.26
C TYR A 29 6.61 -4.34 -10.93
N CYS A 30 5.74 -4.25 -9.93
CA CYS A 30 5.32 -2.95 -9.41
C CYS A 30 6.50 -2.30 -8.68
N THR A 31 6.63 -1.00 -8.86
CA THR A 31 7.67 -0.20 -8.22
C THR A 31 7.32 0.06 -6.75
N LEU A 32 8.35 0.40 -5.96
CA LEU A 32 8.16 0.85 -4.58
C LEU A 32 7.25 2.09 -4.52
N GLY A 33 7.37 3.01 -5.49
CA GLY A 33 6.54 4.21 -5.58
C GLY A 33 5.06 3.86 -5.68
N GLU A 34 4.68 3.04 -6.66
CA GLU A 34 3.29 2.62 -6.87
C GLU A 34 2.69 1.90 -5.65
N ILE A 35 3.48 1.06 -4.97
CA ILE A 35 3.04 0.37 -3.75
C ILE A 35 2.83 1.37 -2.61
N CYS A 36 3.79 2.28 -2.39
CA CYS A 36 3.70 3.30 -1.36
C CYS A 36 2.57 4.30 -1.62
N ASP A 37 2.28 4.64 -2.87
CA ASP A 37 1.17 5.53 -3.23
C ASP A 37 -0.17 4.93 -2.79
N VAL A 38 -0.40 3.64 -3.10
CA VAL A 38 -1.61 2.93 -2.65
C VAL A 38 -1.72 2.93 -1.12
N MET A 39 -0.61 2.68 -0.42
CA MET A 39 -0.62 2.67 1.04
C MET A 39 -0.87 4.06 1.63
N ARG A 40 -0.32 5.13 1.02
CA ARG A 40 -0.59 6.52 1.40
C ARG A 40 -2.04 6.91 1.16
N ASP A 41 -2.65 6.48 0.07
CA ASP A 41 -4.05 6.77 -0.23
C ASP A 41 -5.03 6.13 0.76
N VAL A 42 -4.65 4.99 1.36
CA VAL A 42 -5.49 4.27 2.34
C VAL A 42 -5.22 4.69 3.78
N PHE A 43 -3.95 4.73 4.18
CA PHE A 43 -3.56 4.97 5.58
C PHE A 43 -3.19 6.44 5.86
N GLY A 44 -3.02 7.25 4.82
CA GLY A 44 -2.43 8.57 4.93
C GLY A 44 -0.92 8.52 5.13
N THR A 45 -0.35 9.67 5.44
CA THR A 45 1.07 9.81 5.80
C THR A 45 1.17 10.17 7.26
N TYR A 46 2.08 9.52 7.99
CA TYR A 46 2.44 9.98 9.32
C TYR A 46 3.00 11.40 9.25
N GLN A 47 2.48 12.29 10.09
CA GLN A 47 3.01 13.62 10.31
C GLN A 47 3.36 13.75 11.79
N GLU A 48 4.60 14.12 12.08
CA GLU A 48 5.05 14.40 13.43
C GLU A 48 4.40 15.70 13.91
N GLU A 49 3.71 15.67 15.05
CA GLU A 49 3.16 16.90 15.64
C GLU A 49 4.31 17.69 16.26
N ALA A 50 4.65 18.84 15.66
CA ALA A 50 5.64 19.76 16.22
C ALA A 50 5.06 20.43 17.47
N ILE A 51 5.46 19.94 18.64
CA ILE A 51 5.14 20.56 19.92
C ILE A 51 6.14 21.72 20.11
N TYR A 52 5.65 22.96 20.10
CA TYR A 52 6.41 24.19 20.39
C TYR A 52 6.24 24.63 21.84
#